data_AF-A0A3D0SXP6-F1
#
_entry.id   AF-A0A3D0SXP6-F1
#
_cell.length_a   1.000
_cell.length_b   1.000
_cell.length_c   1.000
_cell.angle_alpha   90.00
_cell.angle_beta   90.00
_cell.angle_gamma   90.00
#
_symmetry.space_group_name_H-M   'P 1'
#
loop_
_entity.id
_entity.type
_entity.pdbx_description
1 polymer ?
#
loop_
_entity_poly.entity_id
_entity_poly.type
_entity_poly.pdbx_seq_one_letter_code
_entity_poly.pdbx_strand_id
1 'polypeptide(L)'
;MKLFCFFIVFIVSGCASIPLSTMLKFSSYQKSDFVAIKPADIRAKIILDQPIEIDIEKVELGLEVETEQGDRVFKFPLSLLERRAIPAKEGWFAFDEAKNEYTLNLSAESVQNFQEVQQLLTNTNGGNFVFSVNSGFDNLPADIQSGYVRINCC
;
A
#
# COMPACT_ATOMS: atom_id res chain seq x y z
N MET A 1 13.21 22.77 47.06
CA MET A 1 11.85 23.37 47.05
C MET A 1 11.92 24.63 46.20
N LYS A 2 11.16 24.88 45.15
CA LYS A 2 10.00 24.28 44.46
C LYS A 2 10.19 24.71 42.98
N LEU A 3 10.24 23.78 42.04
CA LEU A 3 9.11 23.47 41.15
C LEU A 3 8.55 24.70 40.42
N PHE A 4 9.15 25.09 39.29
CA PHE A 4 8.42 25.80 38.24
C PHE A 4 8.46 24.94 36.97
N CYS A 5 7.52 24.01 36.97
CA CYS A 5 6.97 23.30 35.83
C CYS A 5 6.74 24.27 34.65
N PHE A 6 7.16 23.89 33.43
CA PHE A 6 6.28 23.24 32.45
C PHE A 6 5.29 24.30 31.91
N PHE A 7 5.21 24.64 30.64
CA PHE A 7 5.03 23.75 29.50
C PHE A 7 4.69 24.71 28.34
N ILE A 8 5.40 24.70 27.23
CA ILE A 8 4.90 25.10 25.90
C ILE A 8 5.88 24.42 24.93
N VAL A 9 5.59 23.16 24.63
CA VAL A 9 6.07 22.53 23.40
C VAL A 9 4.81 22.31 22.59
N PHE A 10 4.58 23.24 21.67
CA PHE A 10 3.59 23.14 20.61
C PHE A 10 4.04 21.99 19.71
N ILE A 11 3.60 20.76 20.01
CA ILE A 11 3.75 19.64 19.09
C ILE A 11 2.66 19.83 18.03
N VAL A 12 3.02 20.52 16.96
CA VAL A 12 2.29 20.47 15.69
C VAL A 12 2.56 19.08 15.12
N SER A 13 1.74 18.09 15.50
CA SER A 13 1.64 16.85 14.74
C SER A 13 0.89 17.19 13.46
N GLY A 14 1.63 17.49 12.40
CA GLY A 14 1.05 17.61 11.06
C GLY A 14 0.41 16.28 10.69
N CYS A 15 -0.91 16.26 10.56
CA CYS A 15 -1.60 15.22 9.81
C CYS A 15 -1.15 15.36 8.35
N ALA A 16 -0.17 14.56 7.93
CA ALA A 16 0.16 14.47 6.52
C ALA A 16 -0.99 13.73 5.84
N SER A 17 -1.89 14.49 5.20
CA SER A 17 -2.83 13.93 4.23
C SER A 17 -2.01 13.46 3.04
N ILE A 18 -1.82 12.15 2.92
CA ILE A 18 -1.09 11.56 1.79
C ILE A 18 -2.11 11.42 0.66
N PRO A 19 -1.95 12.13 -0.47
CA PRO A 19 -2.92 12.05 -1.56
C PRO A 19 -2.94 10.64 -2.16
N LEU A 20 -4.12 10.17 -2.52
CA LEU A 20 -4.37 8.81 -3.02
C LEU A 20 -3.59 8.47 -4.30
N SER A 21 -3.19 9.50 -5.06
CA SER A 21 -2.37 9.36 -6.27
C SER A 21 -0.88 9.20 -5.98
N THR A 22 -0.46 9.21 -4.71
CA THR A 22 0.93 8.98 -4.36
C THR A 22 1.18 7.49 -4.45
N MET A 23 1.93 7.06 -5.46
CA MET A 23 2.47 5.72 -5.54
C MET A 23 3.15 5.41 -4.20
N LEU A 24 2.55 4.52 -3.41
CA LEU A 24 3.06 4.18 -2.09
C LEU A 24 4.31 3.31 -2.27
N LYS A 25 5.46 4.00 -2.30
CA LYS A 25 6.79 3.40 -2.41
C LYS A 25 7.14 2.78 -1.04
N PHE A 26 6.91 1.48 -0.90
CA PHE A 26 7.31 0.78 0.33
C PHE A 26 8.80 0.43 0.27
N SER A 27 9.43 0.59 1.45
CA SER A 27 10.82 0.32 1.83
C SER A 27 11.68 -0.43 0.83
N SER A 28 12.89 0.07 0.58
CA SER A 28 13.99 -0.68 -0.03
C SER A 28 14.14 -2.04 0.67
N TYR A 29 13.73 -3.12 0.01
CA TYR A 29 13.98 -4.48 0.51
C TYR A 29 15.34 -4.93 0.01
N GLN A 30 16.07 -5.68 0.83
CA GLN A 30 17.26 -6.38 0.35
C GLN A 30 16.83 -7.66 -0.35
N LYS A 31 17.66 -8.16 -1.27
CA LYS A 31 17.39 -9.37 -2.05
C LYS A 31 16.98 -10.58 -1.19
N SER A 32 17.60 -10.75 -0.01
CA SER A 32 17.27 -11.82 0.94
C SER A 32 15.82 -11.75 1.41
N ASP A 33 15.32 -10.54 1.64
CA ASP A 33 13.97 -10.30 2.13
C ASP A 33 12.98 -10.55 1.00
N PHE A 34 13.30 -10.15 -0.22
CA PHE A 34 12.47 -10.41 -1.40
C PHE A 34 12.28 -11.91 -1.69
N VAL A 35 13.35 -12.69 -1.65
CA VAL A 35 13.30 -14.14 -1.94
C VAL A 35 12.58 -14.91 -0.84
N ALA A 36 12.55 -14.39 0.39
CA ALA A 36 11.85 -15.00 1.51
C ALA A 36 10.32 -14.78 1.49
N ILE A 37 9.82 -13.82 0.70
CA ILE A 37 8.38 -13.54 0.60
C ILE A 37 7.68 -14.75 -0.01
N LYS A 38 6.67 -15.26 0.69
CA LYS A 38 5.71 -16.23 0.15
C LYS A 38 4.66 -15.47 -0.65
N PRO A 39 4.56 -15.67 -1.98
CA PRO A 39 3.65 -14.85 -2.80
C PRO A 39 2.18 -15.02 -2.42
N ALA A 40 1.81 -16.21 -1.92
CA ALA A 40 0.47 -16.51 -1.42
C ALA A 40 0.08 -15.72 -0.15
N ASP A 41 1.05 -15.15 0.56
CA ASP A 41 0.83 -14.40 1.81
C ASP A 41 0.81 -12.88 1.58
N ILE A 42 1.13 -12.41 0.37
CA ILE A 42 1.07 -10.98 0.03
C ILE A 42 -0.37 -10.49 0.12
N ARG A 43 -0.59 -9.45 0.92
CA ARG A 43 -1.89 -8.80 1.10
C ARG A 43 -1.78 -7.29 0.91
N ALA A 44 -2.70 -6.73 0.13
CA ALA A 44 -2.92 -5.30 0.06
C ALA A 44 -4.27 -4.97 0.68
N LYS A 45 -4.28 -3.98 1.57
CA LYS A 45 -5.51 -3.44 2.16
C LYS A 45 -5.73 -2.03 1.64
N ILE A 46 -6.89 -1.77 1.08
CA ILE A 46 -7.31 -0.44 0.61
C ILE A 46 -8.51 -0.01 1.44
N ILE A 47 -8.47 1.19 2.03
CA ILE A 47 -9.60 1.77 2.77
C ILE A 47 -9.96 3.10 2.13
N LEU A 48 -11.24 3.28 1.78
CA LEU A 48 -11.76 4.45 1.07
C LEU A 48 -13.04 4.95 1.72
N ASP A 49 -13.22 6.25 1.74
CA ASP A 49 -14.47 6.87 2.21
C ASP A 49 -15.60 6.60 1.19
N GLN A 50 -16.81 6.33 1.68
CA GLN A 50 -17.97 6.12 0.83
C GLN A 50 -18.39 7.44 0.18
N PRO A 51 -18.90 7.43 -1.08
CA PRO A 51 -19.29 6.26 -1.88
C PRO A 51 -18.20 5.73 -2.82
N ILE A 52 -16.92 6.02 -2.57
CA ILE A 52 -15.83 5.66 -3.48
C ILE A 52 -15.64 4.14 -3.51
N GLU A 53 -15.47 3.59 -4.71
CA GLU A 53 -15.13 2.18 -4.94
C GLU A 53 -13.91 2.04 -5.85
N ILE A 54 -13.18 0.94 -5.69
CA ILE A 54 -12.09 0.54 -6.60
C ILE A 54 -12.60 -0.36 -7.72
N ASP A 55 -12.01 -0.20 -8.90
CA ASP A 55 -12.12 -1.16 -9.99
C ASP A 55 -11.11 -2.29 -9.77
N ILE A 56 -11.58 -3.41 -9.21
CA ILE A 56 -10.75 -4.55 -8.79
C ILE A 56 -9.91 -5.08 -9.97
N GLU A 57 -10.44 -5.05 -11.19
CA GLU A 57 -9.76 -5.58 -12.37
C GLU A 57 -8.51 -4.76 -12.77
N LYS A 58 -8.43 -3.52 -12.29
CA LYS A 58 -7.30 -2.60 -12.55
C LYS A 58 -6.29 -2.54 -11.41
N VAL A 59 -6.54 -3.24 -10.30
CA VAL A 59 -5.65 -3.20 -9.15
C VAL A 59 -4.46 -4.14 -9.37
N GLU A 60 -3.25 -3.59 -9.29
CA GLU A 60 -2.01 -4.33 -9.49
C GLU A 60 -0.95 -3.97 -8.45
N LEU A 61 -0.15 -4.96 -8.06
CA LEU A 61 1.10 -4.76 -7.33
C LEU A 61 2.23 -4.56 -8.35
N GLY A 62 2.93 -3.43 -8.25
CA GLY A 62 4.15 -3.15 -8.99
C GLY A 62 5.40 -3.48 -8.18
N LEU A 63 6.37 -4.14 -8.82
CA LEU A 63 7.72 -4.32 -8.32
C LEU A 63 8.70 -3.64 -9.27
N GLU A 64 9.39 -2.62 -8.77
CA GLU A 64 10.49 -1.98 -9.46
C GLU A 64 11.81 -2.52 -8.91
N VAL A 65 12.68 -2.93 -9.82
CA VAL A 65 14.01 -3.48 -9.51
C VAL A 65 15.05 -2.64 -10.22
N GLU A 66 15.87 -1.95 -9.43
CA GLU A 66 17.02 -1.21 -9.92
C GLU A 66 18.19 -2.19 -10.07
N THR A 67 18.69 -2.38 -11.31
CA THR A 67 19.86 -3.24 -11.61
C THR A 67 20.95 -2.45 -12.32
N GLU A 68 22.17 -2.99 -12.39
CA GLU A 68 23.27 -2.36 -13.16
C GLU A 68 22.93 -2.21 -14.66
N GLN A 69 21.94 -2.98 -15.15
CA GLN A 69 21.47 -2.96 -16.54
C GLN A 69 20.29 -1.99 -16.76
N GLY A 70 19.87 -1.27 -15.72
CA GLY A 70 18.72 -0.37 -15.72
C GLY A 70 17.54 -0.91 -14.90
N ASP A 71 16.50 -0.08 -14.82
CA ASP A 71 15.32 -0.34 -14.00
C ASP A 71 14.35 -1.27 -14.72
N ARG A 72 13.82 -2.26 -13.99
CA ARG A 72 12.80 -3.18 -14.49
C ARG A 72 11.55 -3.09 -13.64
N VAL A 73 10.40 -2.99 -14.29
CA VAL A 73 9.10 -2.93 -13.62
C VAL A 73 8.31 -4.19 -13.95
N PHE A 74 7.89 -4.90 -12.90
CA PHE A 74 6.99 -6.05 -12.97
C PHE A 74 5.64 -5.68 -12.38
N LYS A 75 4.57 -6.22 -12.95
CA LYS A 75 3.19 -5.95 -12.55
C LYS A 75 2.47 -7.26 -12.26
N PHE A 76 1.74 -7.28 -11.15
CA PHE A 76 1.05 -8.45 -10.64
C PHE A 76 -0.40 -8.09 -10.30
N PRO A 77 -1.37 -8.43 -11.18
CA PRO A 77 -2.80 -8.25 -10.90
C PRO A 77 -3.22 -8.82 -9.53
N LEU A 78 -4.08 -8.11 -8.83
CA LEU A 78 -4.64 -8.53 -7.55
C LEU A 78 -6.06 -9.08 -7.70
N SER A 79 -6.47 -9.93 -6.76
CA SER A 79 -7.84 -10.42 -6.63
C SER A 79 -8.45 -10.04 -5.30
N LEU A 80 -9.78 -9.85 -5.28
CA LEU A 80 -10.53 -9.56 -4.06
C LEU A 80 -10.57 -10.77 -3.14
N LEU A 81 -10.01 -10.62 -1.94
CA LEU A 81 -10.14 -11.60 -0.88
C LEU A 81 -11.35 -11.30 0.01
N GLU A 82 -11.52 -10.03 0.39
CA GLU A 82 -12.59 -9.61 1.28
C GLU A 82 -12.98 -8.15 1.02
N ARG A 83 -14.28 -7.83 1.11
CA ARG A 83 -14.81 -6.47 1.15
C ARG A 83 -15.61 -6.29 2.43
N ARG A 84 -15.34 -5.23 3.19
CA ARG A 84 -16.05 -4.89 4.43
C ARG A 84 -16.52 -3.44 4.41
N ALA A 85 -17.76 -3.20 4.83
CA ALA A 85 -18.28 -1.86 5.07
C ALA A 85 -18.02 -1.44 6.52
N ILE A 86 -17.47 -0.26 6.71
CA ILE A 86 -17.21 0.37 8.01
C ILE A 86 -18.24 1.50 8.15
N PRO A 87 -19.18 1.42 9.12
CA PRO A 87 -20.19 2.45 9.28
C PRO A 87 -19.58 3.76 9.79
N ALA A 88 -20.19 4.88 9.43
CA ALA A 88 -19.82 6.19 9.97
C ALA A 88 -19.94 6.20 11.51
N LYS A 89 -19.05 6.92 12.17
CA LYS A 89 -19.01 7.04 13.63
C LYS A 89 -18.99 8.50 14.05
N GLU A 90 -20.03 8.90 14.78
CA GLU A 90 -20.06 10.17 15.50
C GLU A 90 -19.50 9.98 16.92
N GLY A 91 -18.49 10.77 17.26
CA GLY A 91 -18.00 10.94 18.62
C GLY A 91 -18.12 12.40 19.06
N TRP A 92 -18.01 12.65 20.37
CA TRP A 92 -18.12 14.00 20.94
C TRP A 92 -17.06 15.00 20.44
N PHE A 93 -15.98 14.53 19.81
CA PHE A 93 -14.87 15.35 19.34
C PHE A 93 -14.43 15.06 17.90
N ALA A 94 -15.08 14.11 17.20
CA ALA A 94 -14.72 13.77 15.82
C ALA A 94 -15.88 13.06 15.12
N PHE A 95 -16.03 13.35 13.83
CA PHE A 95 -16.86 12.61 12.90
C PHE A 95 -15.94 11.79 11.99
N ASP A 96 -16.20 10.49 11.87
CA ASP A 96 -15.54 9.63 10.90
C ASP A 96 -16.58 9.13 9.88
N GLU A 97 -16.31 9.38 8.61
CA GLU A 97 -17.20 9.01 7.51
C GLU A 97 -17.29 7.48 7.34
N ALA A 98 -18.35 7.01 6.69
CA ALA A 98 -18.47 5.60 6.36
C ALA A 98 -17.40 5.21 5.33
N LYS A 99 -16.84 4.01 5.43
CA LYS A 99 -15.71 3.56 4.60
C LYS A 99 -15.94 2.17 4.02
N ASN A 100 -15.33 1.90 2.89
CA ASN A 100 -15.17 0.57 2.33
C ASN A 100 -13.72 0.10 2.55
N GLU A 101 -13.55 -1.07 3.17
CA GLU A 101 -12.27 -1.76 3.29
C GLU A 101 -12.23 -2.93 2.30
N TYR A 102 -11.15 -3.01 1.53
CA TYR A 102 -10.86 -4.07 0.59
C TYR A 102 -9.58 -4.76 1.03
N THR A 103 -9.63 -6.07 1.25
CA THR A 103 -8.46 -6.92 1.38
C THR A 103 -8.27 -7.67 0.07
N LEU A 104 -7.08 -7.56 -0.49
CA LEU A 104 -6.69 -8.09 -1.79
C LEU A 104 -5.50 -9.03 -1.61
N ASN A 105 -5.43 -10.05 -2.44
CA ASN A 105 -4.29 -10.95 -2.57
C ASN A 105 -3.76 -10.94 -4.01
N LEU A 106 -2.58 -11.51 -4.24
CA LEU A 106 -2.15 -11.81 -5.61
C LEU A 106 -3.17 -12.74 -6.27
N SER A 107 -3.49 -12.49 -7.54
CA SER A 107 -4.21 -13.45 -8.36
C SER A 107 -3.42 -14.76 -8.50
N ALA A 108 -4.10 -15.84 -8.88
CA ALA A 108 -3.44 -17.14 -9.07
C ALA A 108 -2.31 -17.08 -10.12
N GLU A 109 -2.53 -16.32 -11.21
CA GLU A 109 -1.52 -16.03 -12.22
C GLU A 109 -0.35 -15.23 -11.63
N SER A 110 -0.66 -14.18 -10.88
CA SER A 110 0.35 -13.34 -10.22
C SER A 110 1.21 -14.10 -9.22
N VAL A 111 0.66 -15.08 -8.51
CA VAL A 111 1.44 -15.95 -7.61
C VAL A 111 2.51 -16.70 -8.40
N GLN A 112 2.17 -17.25 -9.57
CA GLN A 112 3.13 -17.96 -10.42
C GLN A 112 4.16 -16.99 -11.00
N ASN A 113 3.72 -15.88 -11.58
CA ASN A 113 4.60 -14.87 -12.17
C ASN A 113 5.58 -14.29 -11.14
N PHE A 114 5.13 -14.10 -9.89
CA PHE A 114 5.99 -13.60 -8.83
C PHE A 114 7.09 -14.61 -8.47
N GLN A 115 6.79 -15.91 -8.45
CA GLN A 115 7.78 -16.96 -8.21
C GLN A 115 8.82 -17.01 -9.33
N GLU A 116 8.41 -16.83 -10.58
CA GLU A 116 9.32 -16.75 -11.73
C GLU A 116 10.26 -15.55 -11.61
N VAL A 117 9.72 -14.39 -11.23
CA VAL A 117 10.50 -13.18 -10.97
C VAL A 117 11.48 -13.39 -9.81
N GLN A 118 11.08 -14.06 -8.73
CA GLN A 118 11.99 -14.45 -7.64
C GLN A 118 13.14 -15.33 -8.12
N GLN A 119 12.87 -16.32 -8.98
CA GLN A 119 13.92 -17.18 -9.55
C GLN A 119 14.88 -16.42 -10.45
N LEU A 120 14.34 -15.53 -11.30
CA LEU A 120 15.13 -14.68 -12.20
C LEU A 120 16.09 -13.78 -11.40
N LEU A 121 15.58 -13.18 -10.31
CA LEU A 121 16.32 -12.22 -9.49
C LEU A 121 17.25 -12.90 -8.47
N THR A 122 17.05 -14.20 -8.19
CA THR A 122 17.97 -14.98 -7.35
C THR A 122 19.36 -15.08 -7.98
N ASN A 123 19.48 -15.01 -9.30
CA ASN A 123 20.75 -15.12 -10.01
C ASN A 123 21.41 -13.77 -10.36
N THR A 124 20.75 -12.63 -10.09
CA THR A 124 21.34 -11.29 -10.32
C THR A 124 22.12 -10.79 -9.11
N ASN A 125 23.29 -10.18 -9.32
CA ASN A 125 24.10 -9.60 -8.25
C ASN A 125 23.53 -8.25 -7.81
N GLY A 126 23.14 -8.13 -6.54
CA GLY A 126 22.61 -6.89 -5.98
C GLY A 126 21.30 -6.43 -6.63
N GLY A 127 20.66 -5.43 -6.02
CA GLY A 127 19.43 -4.81 -6.51
C GLY A 127 18.64 -4.18 -5.39
N ASN A 128 18.14 -2.97 -5.63
CA ASN A 128 17.19 -2.31 -4.74
C ASN A 128 15.77 -2.67 -5.20
N PHE A 129 14.96 -3.21 -4.29
CA PHE A 129 13.61 -3.66 -4.60
C PHE A 129 12.60 -2.68 -4.01
N VAL A 130 11.72 -2.17 -4.86
CA VAL A 130 10.69 -1.20 -4.52
C VAL A 130 9.33 -1.80 -4.85
N PHE A 131 8.45 -1.86 -3.84
CA PHE A 131 7.07 -2.27 -4.05
C PHE A 131 6.13 -1.06 -4.12
N SER A 132 5.13 -1.18 -4.97
CA SER A 132 4.05 -0.20 -5.14
C SER A 132 2.73 -0.93 -5.37
N VAL A 133 1.62 -0.33 -4.96
CA VAL A 133 0.28 -0.78 -5.37
C VAL A 133 -0.36 0.33 -6.17
N ASN A 134 -0.80 -0.02 -7.37
CA ASN A 134 -1.68 0.81 -8.16
C ASN A 134 -3.11 0.38 -7.85
N SER A 135 -3.89 1.29 -7.27
CA SER A 135 -5.25 1.05 -6.80
C SER A 135 -6.31 1.09 -7.91
N GLY A 136 -5.91 1.20 -9.18
CA GLY A 136 -6.83 1.07 -10.32
C GLY A 136 -7.78 2.26 -10.53
N PHE A 137 -7.49 3.42 -9.93
CA PHE A 137 -8.29 4.62 -10.15
C PHE A 137 -7.89 5.30 -11.47
N ASP A 138 -8.76 5.26 -12.47
CA ASP A 138 -8.50 5.98 -13.74
C ASP A 138 -8.81 7.49 -13.63
N ASN A 139 -9.76 7.87 -12.78
CA ASN A 139 -10.17 9.26 -12.57
C ASN A 139 -10.75 9.43 -11.15
N LEU A 140 -9.89 9.79 -10.20
CA LEU A 140 -10.36 10.33 -8.92
C LEU A 140 -10.90 11.74 -9.19
N PRO A 141 -12.14 12.08 -8.78
CA PRO A 141 -12.56 13.47 -8.81
C PRO A 141 -11.61 14.31 -7.95
N ALA A 142 -11.34 15.54 -8.40
CA ALA A 142 -10.24 16.38 -7.88
C ALA A 142 -10.40 16.79 -6.40
N ASP A 143 -11.53 16.43 -5.78
CA ASP A 143 -11.91 16.71 -4.39
C ASP A 143 -11.62 15.55 -3.42
N ILE A 144 -11.13 14.40 -3.90
CA ILE A 144 -10.85 13.23 -3.05
C ILE A 144 -9.51 13.42 -2.33
N GLN A 145 -9.56 13.82 -1.05
CA GLN A 145 -8.36 14.19 -0.28
C GLN A 145 -7.72 13.05 0.53
N SER A 146 -8.37 11.89 0.69
CA SER A 146 -7.90 10.89 1.65
C SER A 146 -8.32 9.46 1.31
N GLY A 147 -7.33 8.57 1.34
CA GLY A 147 -7.47 7.12 1.41
C GLY A 147 -6.07 6.53 1.56
N TYR A 148 -5.97 5.41 2.24
CA TYR A 148 -4.66 4.86 2.63
C TYR A 148 -4.61 3.39 2.23
N VAL A 149 -3.59 3.03 1.45
CA VAL A 149 -3.29 1.63 1.16
C VAL A 149 -2.27 1.14 2.19
N ARG A 150 -2.66 0.13 2.96
CA ARG A 150 -1.76 -0.61 3.87
C ARG A 150 -1.42 -1.93 3.21
N ILE A 151 -0.18 -2.09 2.76
CA ILE A 151 0.32 -3.39 2.32
C ILE A 151 0.97 -4.05 3.53
N ASN A 152 0.46 -5.20 3.94
CA ASN A 152 1.13 -6.05 4.92
C ASN A 152 1.73 -7.22 4.14
N CYS A 153 3.05 -7.18 3.93
CA CYS A 153 3.83 -8.37 3.62
C CYS A 153 4.25 -8.96 4.97
N CYS A 154 3.57 -10.00 5.44
CA CYS A 154 3.96 -10.76 6.62
C CYS A 154 4.48 -12.13 6.21
#